data_AF-A0A3B8U8B5-F1
#
_entry.id   AF-A0A3B8U8B5-F1
#
_cell.length_a   1.000
_cell.length_b   1.000
_cell.length_c   1.000
_cell.angle_alpha   90.00
_cell.angle_beta   90.00
_cell.angle_gamma   90.00
#
_symmetry.space_group_name_H-M   'P 1'
#
loop_
_entity.id
_entity.type
_entity.pdbx_description
1 polymer ?
#
loop_
_entity_poly.entity_id
_entity_poly.type
_entity_poly.pdbx_seq_one_letter_code
_entity_poly.pdbx_strand_id
1 'polypeptide(L)'
;GCQIDYLLQLKYNSLYLCEIKYSSKPIDLAVVKEVQKKIEALHHPKMRFSVRPVLIHVNGVAEAVRESGFFTHIIDFSQFLNKNSC
;
A
#
# COMPACT_ATOMS: atom_id res chain seq x y z
N GLY A 1 10.19 -16.23 4.01
CA GLY A 1 10.37 -15.02 3.18
C GLY A 1 9.03 -14.35 2.99
N CYS A 2 9.00 -13.06 2.65
CA CYS A 2 7.79 -12.30 2.40
C CYS A 2 7.95 -11.52 1.09
N GLN A 3 6.91 -11.48 0.25
CA GLN A 3 6.91 -10.69 -0.97
C GLN A 3 6.46 -9.27 -0.67
N ILE A 4 7.32 -8.30 -1.02
CA ILE A 4 6.99 -6.88 -1.09
C ILE A 4 6.97 -6.51 -2.57
N ASP A 5 5.86 -5.93 -3.03
CA ASP A 5 5.74 -5.57 -4.46
C ASP A 5 6.68 -4.43 -4.82
N TYR A 6 6.71 -3.38 -4.00
CA TYR A 6 7.65 -2.28 -4.18
C TYR A 6 8.00 -1.61 -2.85
N LEU A 7 9.30 -1.34 -2.65
CA LEU A 7 9.84 -0.76 -1.42
C LEU A 7 10.72 0.44 -1.76
N LEU A 8 10.39 1.60 -1.21
CA LEU A 8 11.13 2.85 -1.43
C LEU A 8 11.69 3.35 -0.11
N GLN A 9 13.01 3.55 -0.06
CA GLN A 9 13.68 4.19 1.07
C GLN A 9 14.00 5.65 0.72
N LEU A 10 13.50 6.58 1.52
CA LEU A 10 13.84 8.00 1.40
C LEU A 10 15.01 8.37 2.32
N LYS A 11 15.65 9.51 2.03
CA LYS A 11 16.83 10.01 2.76
C LYS A 11 16.62 10.16 4.28
N TYR A 12 15.40 10.49 4.72
CA TYR A 12 15.06 10.73 6.12
C TYR A 12 14.35 9.55 6.78
N ASN A 13 14.92 8.35 6.66
CA ASN A 13 14.46 7.18 7.41
C ASN A 13 12.98 6.83 7.22
N SER A 14 12.40 7.20 6.07
CA SER A 14 11.03 6.84 5.72
C SER A 14 11.05 5.72 4.69
N LEU A 15 10.31 4.66 4.98
CA LEU A 15 10.26 3.46 4.15
C LEU A 15 8.83 3.27 3.64
N TYR A 16 8.59 3.53 2.36
CA TYR A 16 7.29 3.35 1.76
C TYR A 16 7.17 1.91 1.26
N LEU A 17 6.23 1.17 1.85
CA LEU A 17 5.91 -0.19 1.46
C LEU A 17 4.65 -0.13 0.61
N CYS A 18 4.83 -0.29 -0.69
CA CYS A 18 3.75 -0.27 -1.65
C CYS A 18 3.25 -1.69 -1.90
N GLU A 19 1.96 -1.90 -1.69
CA GLU A 19 1.22 -3.11 -2.03
C GLU A 19 0.36 -2.84 -3.26
N ILE A 20 0.42 -3.72 -4.26
CA ILE A 20 -0.36 -3.58 -5.49
C ILE A 20 -1.43 -4.66 -5.52
N LYS A 21 -2.70 -4.25 -5.57
CA LYS A 21 -3.84 -5.17 -5.63
C LYS A 21 -4.71 -4.88 -6.84
N TYR A 22 -4.78 -5.86 -7.72
CA TYR A 22 -5.74 -5.90 -8.82
C TYR A 22 -6.86 -6.87 -8.45
N SER A 23 -8.07 -6.36 -8.28
CA SER A 23 -9.24 -7.16 -7.93
C SER A 23 -10.43 -6.69 -8.75
N SER A 24 -11.30 -7.62 -9.17
CA SER A 24 -12.58 -7.29 -9.80
C SER A 24 -13.61 -6.72 -8.81
N LYS A 25 -13.35 -6.90 -7.50
CA LYS A 25 -14.17 -6.36 -6.40
C LYS A 25 -13.39 -5.33 -5.59
N PRO A 26 -14.06 -4.39 -4.91
CA PRO A 26 -13.40 -3.46 -3.99
C PRO A 26 -12.57 -4.20 -2.95
N ILE A 27 -11.39 -3.68 -2.65
CA ILE A 27 -10.49 -4.29 -1.67
C ILE A 27 -11.04 -4.07 -0.26
N ASP A 28 -11.07 -5.14 0.54
CA ASP A 28 -11.57 -5.14 1.91
C ASP A 28 -10.44 -5.02 2.96
N LEU A 29 -10.82 -5.05 4.24
CA LEU A 29 -9.90 -4.95 5.37
C LEU A 29 -8.89 -6.11 5.49
N ALA A 30 -9.03 -7.20 4.74
CA ALA A 30 -8.04 -8.27 4.77
C ALA A 30 -6.66 -7.79 4.29
N VAL A 31 -6.61 -6.81 3.38
CA VAL A 31 -5.36 -6.21 2.89
C VAL A 31 -4.55 -5.53 3.99
N VAL A 32 -5.21 -4.96 5.00
CA VAL A 32 -4.53 -4.35 6.15
C VAL A 32 -3.76 -5.39 6.93
N LYS A 33 -4.39 -6.53 7.23
CA LYS A 33 -3.75 -7.65 7.93
C LYS A 33 -2.62 -8.26 7.10
N GLU A 34 -2.79 -8.34 5.79
CA GLU A 34 -1.75 -8.83 4.89
C GLU A 34 -0.52 -7.91 4.95
N VAL A 35 -0.70 -6.62 4.69
CA VAL A 35 0.40 -5.65 4.67
C VAL A 35 1.05 -5.51 6.04
N GLN A 36 0.28 -5.58 7.13
CA GLN A 36 0.83 -5.61 8.49
C GLN A 36 1.81 -6.78 8.68
N LYS A 37 1.45 -7.99 8.24
CA LYS A 37 2.36 -9.15 8.29
C LYS A 37 3.61 -8.93 7.43
N LYS A 38 3.48 -8.26 6.28
CA LYS A 38 4.62 -7.90 5.43
C LYS A 38 5.59 -6.96 6.16
N ILE A 39 5.07 -5.94 6.83
CA ILE A 39 5.85 -5.00 7.65
C ILE A 39 6.54 -5.73 8.80
N GLU A 40 5.84 -6.66 9.46
CA GLU A 40 6.40 -7.45 10.56
C GLU A 40 7.53 -8.37 10.11
N ALA A 41 7.44 -8.91 8.89
CA ALA A 41 8.45 -9.77 8.29
C ALA A 41 9.67 -9.00 7.76
N LEU A 42 9.62 -7.66 7.66
CA LEU A 42 10.79 -6.86 7.32
C LEU A 42 11.81 -6.93 8.47
N HIS A 43 12.93 -7.62 8.22
CA HIS A 43 14.12 -7.54 9.06
C HIS A 43 14.81 -6.19 8.86
N HIS A 44 14.21 -5.12 9.37
CA HIS A 44 14.83 -3.81 9.52
C HIS A 44 14.74 -3.37 10.98
N PRO A 45 15.72 -2.58 11.47
CA PRO A 45 15.63 -2.02 12.82
C PRO A 45 14.44 -1.06 12.86
N LYS A 46 13.28 -1.53 13.36
CA LYS A 46 12.01 -0.80 13.45
C LYS A 46 12.15 0.56 14.16
N MET A 47 13.16 0.73 15.01
CA MET A 47 13.53 2.01 15.65
C MET A 47 14.13 3.05 14.70
N ARG A 48 14.69 2.63 13.55
CA ARG A 48 15.39 3.53 12.62
C ARG A 48 14.53 3.97 11.45
N PHE A 49 13.46 3.25 11.11
CA PHE A 49 12.63 3.57 9.93
C PHE A 49 11.17 3.72 10.30
N SER A 50 10.55 4.81 9.83
CA SER A 50 9.10 4.96 9.83
C SER A 50 8.55 4.32 8.56
N VAL A 51 7.84 3.20 8.72
CA VAL A 51 7.22 2.50 7.60
C VAL A 51 5.89 3.18 7.25
N ARG A 52 5.71 3.51 5.97
CA ARG A 52 4.53 4.18 5.41
C ARG A 52 3.85 3.22 4.43
N PRO A 53 2.77 2.53 4.83
CA PRO A 53 2.07 1.62 3.94
C PRO A 53 1.35 2.41 2.83
N VAL A 54 1.46 1.93 1.60
CA VAL A 54 0.76 2.49 0.44
C VAL A 54 0.01 1.37 -0.26
N LEU A 55 -1.29 1.57 -0.49
CA LEU A 55 -2.10 0.65 -1.29
C LEU A 55 -2.29 1.22 -2.67
N ILE A 56 -1.89 0.47 -3.70
CA ILE A 56 -2.16 0.78 -5.09
C ILE A 56 -3.22 -0.20 -5.57
N HIS A 57 -4.34 0.31 -6.08
CA HIS A 57 -5.47 -0.52 -6.46
C HIS A 57 -6.01 -0.19 -7.85
N VAL A 58 -6.80 -1.11 -8.39
CA VAL A 58 -7.70 -0.89 -9.52
C VAL A 58 -9.09 -1.36 -9.10
N ASN A 59 -10.15 -0.66 -9.49
CA ASN A 59 -11.56 -0.97 -9.17
C ASN A 59 -12.02 -0.66 -7.72
N GLY A 60 -11.36 0.28 -7.05
CA GLY A 60 -11.80 0.81 -5.75
C GLY A 60 -11.38 0.01 -4.51
N VAL A 61 -11.59 0.65 -3.35
CA VAL A 61 -11.40 0.07 -2.01
C VAL A 61 -12.67 0.31 -1.20
N ALA A 62 -12.96 -0.58 -0.26
CA ALA A 62 -14.07 -0.40 0.68
C ALA A 62 -13.80 0.79 1.63
N GLU A 63 -14.86 1.51 2.03
CA GLU A 63 -14.72 2.67 2.93
C GLU A 63 -14.04 2.31 4.25
N ALA A 64 -14.32 1.13 4.80
CA ALA A 64 -13.66 0.64 6.01
C ALA A 64 -12.12 0.61 5.89
N VAL A 65 -11.57 0.39 4.70
CA VAL A 65 -10.11 0.45 4.47
C VAL A 65 -9.60 1.89 4.56
N ARG A 66 -10.33 2.87 4.02
CA ARG A 66 -10.00 4.29 4.13
C ARG A 66 -10.09 4.76 5.58
N GLU A 67 -11.19 4.44 6.25
CA GLU A 67 -11.46 4.81 7.64
C GLU A 67 -10.46 4.19 8.63
N SER A 68 -9.85 3.05 8.29
CA SER A 68 -8.83 2.42 9.14
C SER A 68 -7.61 3.31 9.40
N GLY A 69 -7.33 4.29 8.53
CA GLY A 69 -6.16 5.16 8.61
C GLY A 69 -4.81 4.42 8.47
N PHE A 70 -4.83 3.13 8.11
CA PHE A 70 -3.64 2.28 8.05
C PHE A 70 -2.69 2.67 6.91
N PHE A 71 -3.25 2.97 5.74
CA PHE A 71 -2.48 3.36 4.57
C PHE A 71 -2.23 4.87 4.57
N THR A 72 -0.97 5.26 4.41
CA THR A 72 -0.58 6.67 4.22
C THR A 72 -1.11 7.19 2.89
N HIS A 73 -1.13 6.34 1.86
CA HIS A 73 -1.72 6.65 0.58
C HIS A 73 -2.52 5.45 0.05
N ILE A 74 -3.67 5.76 -0.56
CA ILE A 74 -4.47 4.82 -1.33
C ILE A 74 -4.56 5.41 -2.74
N ILE A 75 -3.91 4.75 -3.69
CA ILE A 75 -3.74 5.24 -5.07
C ILE A 75 -4.63 4.41 -5.99
N ASP A 76 -5.58 5.07 -6.64
CA ASP A 76 -6.36 4.47 -7.70
C ASP A 76 -5.58 4.52 -9.01
N PHE A 77 -4.98 3.41 -9.37
CA PHE A 77 -4.14 3.31 -10.57
C PHE A 77 -4.95 3.49 -11.87
N SER A 78 -6.27 3.24 -11.84
CA SER A 78 -7.12 3.42 -13.03
C SER A 78 -7.12 4.87 -13.54
N GLN A 79 -6.86 5.84 -12.65
CA GLN A 79 -6.76 7.26 -13.00
C GLN A 79 -5.61 7.54 -13.97
N PHE A 80 -4.57 6.71 -14.01
CA PHE A 80 -3.42 6.86 -14.92
C PHE A 80 -3.60 6.09 -16.24
N LEU A 81 -4.62 5.25 -16.34
CA LEU A 81 -4.88 4.44 -17.54
C LEU A 81 -5.81 5.16 -18.54
N ASN A 82 -6.57 6.14 -18.07
CA ASN A 82 -7.47 6.92 -18.92
C ASN A 82 -6.71 8.05 -19.63
N LYS A 83 -6.12 7.72 -20.77
CA LYS A 83 -5.79 8.73 -21.80
C LYS A 83 -6.98 8.88 -22.75
N ASN A 84 -7.88 9.80 -22.44
CA ASN A 84 -8.72 10.46 -23.44
C ASN A 84 -8.43 11.97 -23.39
N SER A 85 -7.59 12.39 -24.35
CA SER A 85 -7.62 13.65 -25.11
C SER A 85 -7.60 15.01 -24.37
N CYS A 86 -6.60 15.83 -24.78
CA CYS A 86 -6.38 17.27 -24.59
C CYS A 86 -5.62 17.71 -23.34
#